data_AF-R6YG88-F1
#
_entry.id   AF-R6YG88-F1
#
_cell.length_a   1.000
_cell.length_b   1.000
_cell.length_c   1.000
_cell.angle_alpha   90.00
_cell.angle_beta   90.00
_cell.angle_gamma   90.00
#
_symmetry.space_group_name_H-M   'P 1'
#
loop_
_entity.id
_entity.type
_entity.pdbx_description
1 polymer ?
#
loop_
_entity_poly.entity_id
_entity_poly.type
_entity_poly.pdbx_seq_one_letter_code
_entity_poly.pdbx_strand_id
1 'polypeptide(L)'
;MTLNQDIFAVKLYEMEKQYGRLQSRLRICGRENREKLQAELEHAKEEYEENSLLLKQSIQGSRSPAVAELAQVQWEYMHKVEDLLKEKAEQFFHCEATSKEEDQAEAASLYAEYAMDFATQAMQYALIVALAAMDLQRNAEEKKEEQTP
;
A
#
# COMPACT_ATOMS: atom_id res chain seq x y z
N MET A 1 18.30 15.60 16.85
CA MET A 1 17.71 14.71 15.82
C MET A 1 16.97 15.59 14.85
N THR A 2 17.16 15.36 13.56
CA THR A 2 16.50 16.15 12.52
C THR A 2 15.05 15.69 12.38
N LEU A 3 14.10 16.63 12.24
CA LEU A 3 12.65 16.36 12.21
C LEU A 3 12.25 15.21 11.25
N ASN A 4 12.98 15.03 10.16
CA ASN A 4 12.74 13.98 9.17
C ASN A 4 13.12 12.58 9.68
N GLN A 5 14.13 12.43 10.53
CA GLN A 5 14.51 11.14 11.11
C GLN A 5 13.41 10.59 12.02
N ASP A 6 12.77 11.47 12.81
CA ASP A 6 11.67 11.09 13.70
C ASP A 6 10.41 10.71 12.90
N ILE A 7 10.11 11.43 11.83
CA ILE A 7 8.98 11.11 10.93
C ILE A 7 9.21 9.78 10.19
N PHE A 8 10.42 9.55 9.67
CA PHE A 8 10.75 8.29 8.98
C PHE A 8 10.72 7.10 9.93
N ALA A 9 11.16 7.25 11.19
CA ALA A 9 11.08 6.19 12.18
C ALA A 9 9.63 5.74 12.44
N VAL A 10 8.70 6.69 12.58
CA VAL A 10 7.27 6.38 12.74
C VAL A 10 6.72 5.65 11.49
N LYS A 11 7.07 6.11 10.29
CA LYS A 11 6.61 5.49 9.04
C LYS A 11 7.17 4.08 8.83
N LEU A 12 8.44 3.87 9.15
CA LEU A 12 9.05 2.53 9.10
C LEU A 12 8.39 1.58 10.10
N TYR A 13 8.07 2.05 11.30
CA TYR A 13 7.33 1.26 12.30
C TYR A 13 5.91 0.91 11.81
N GLU A 14 5.19 1.85 11.19
CA GLU A 14 3.88 1.58 10.58
C GLU A 14 4.00 0.48 9.50
N MET A 15 5.01 0.56 8.63
CA MET A 15 5.25 -0.42 7.56
C MET A 15 5.59 -1.81 8.13
N GLU A 16 6.49 -1.89 9.12
CA GLU A 16 6.86 -3.14 9.79
C GLU A 16 5.63 -3.80 10.43
N LYS A 17 4.79 -3.00 11.11
CA LYS A 17 3.54 -3.49 11.72
C LYS A 17 2.57 -4.04 10.69
N GLN A 18 2.41 -3.37 9.54
CA GLN A 18 1.53 -3.85 8.47
C GLN A 18 2.05 -5.13 7.82
N TYR A 19 3.35 -5.21 7.55
CA TYR A 19 3.96 -6.43 7.03
C TYR A 19 3.83 -7.61 8.01
N GLY A 20 4.10 -7.37 9.29
CA GLY A 20 3.92 -8.39 10.34
C GLY A 20 2.47 -8.87 10.46
N ARG A 21 1.49 -7.97 10.35
CA ARG A 21 0.06 -8.32 10.30
C ARG A 21 -0.27 -9.19 9.09
N LEU A 22 0.16 -8.79 7.90
CA LEU A 22 -0.05 -9.55 6.66
C LEU A 22 0.51 -10.98 6.80
N GLN A 23 1.77 -11.10 7.23
CA GLN A 23 2.44 -12.39 7.38
C GLN A 23 1.73 -13.30 8.40
N SER A 24 1.33 -12.74 9.56
CA SER A 24 0.65 -13.50 10.60
C SER A 24 -0.72 -13.99 10.15
N ARG A 25 -1.54 -13.11 9.57
CA ARG A 25 -2.91 -13.42 9.11
C ARG A 25 -2.91 -14.48 8.03
N LEU A 26 -2.03 -14.39 7.02
CA LEU A 26 -1.91 -15.41 5.97
C LEU A 26 -1.54 -16.79 6.53
N ARG A 27 -0.62 -16.83 7.51
CA ARG A 27 -0.21 -18.09 8.15
C ARG A 27 -1.34 -18.74 8.96
N ILE A 28 -2.13 -17.93 9.67
CA ILE A 28 -3.25 -18.41 10.49
C ILE A 28 -4.39 -18.89 9.57
N CYS A 29 -4.78 -18.07 8.60
CA CYS A 29 -5.95 -18.34 7.74
C CYS A 29 -5.73 -19.51 6.80
N GLY A 30 -4.48 -19.80 6.40
CA GLY A 30 -4.15 -20.98 5.59
C GLY A 30 -4.43 -22.33 6.28
N ARG A 31 -4.82 -22.31 7.57
CA ARG A 31 -5.17 -23.51 8.35
C ARG A 31 -6.62 -23.50 8.85
N GLU A 32 -7.38 -22.46 8.56
CA GLU A 32 -8.74 -22.27 9.06
C GLU A 32 -9.80 -22.80 8.09
N ASN A 33 -11.03 -22.97 8.60
CA ASN A 33 -12.15 -23.36 7.76
C ASN A 33 -12.69 -22.18 6.93
N ARG A 34 -13.55 -22.49 5.94
CA ARG A 34 -14.10 -21.51 5.00
C ARG A 34 -14.83 -20.35 5.70
N GLU A 35 -15.61 -20.63 6.74
CA GLU A 35 -16.40 -19.62 7.46
C GLU A 35 -15.49 -18.59 8.14
N LYS A 36 -14.44 -19.05 8.83
CA LYS A 36 -13.46 -18.15 9.44
C LYS A 36 -12.66 -17.37 8.41
N LEU A 37 -12.30 -17.98 7.28
CA LEU A 37 -11.62 -17.29 6.19
C LEU A 37 -12.49 -16.17 5.60
N GLN A 38 -13.80 -16.40 5.44
CA GLN A 38 -14.75 -15.37 4.99
C GLN A 38 -14.90 -14.24 6.00
N ALA A 39 -15.02 -14.56 7.29
CA ALA A 39 -15.08 -13.54 8.34
C ALA A 39 -13.82 -12.67 8.38
N GLU A 40 -12.64 -13.30 8.23
CA GLU A 40 -11.36 -12.59 8.17
C GLU A 40 -11.26 -11.68 6.94
N LEU A 41 -11.75 -12.15 5.78
CA LEU A 41 -11.78 -11.36 4.55
C LEU A 41 -12.63 -10.10 4.71
N GLU A 42 -13.82 -10.20 5.31
CA GLU A 42 -14.65 -9.02 5.56
C GLU A 42 -14.00 -8.07 6.57
N HIS A 43 -13.43 -8.58 7.66
CA HIS A 43 -12.68 -7.75 8.60
C HIS A 43 -11.49 -7.04 7.92
N ALA A 44 -10.77 -7.70 7.01
CA ALA A 44 -9.68 -7.08 6.25
C ALA A 44 -10.17 -5.95 5.33
N LYS A 45 -11.34 -6.10 4.71
CA LYS A 45 -11.94 -5.06 3.86
C LYS A 45 -12.38 -3.87 4.68
N GLU A 46 -13.02 -4.08 5.83
CA GLU A 46 -13.41 -3.02 6.76
C GLU A 46 -12.18 -2.20 7.21
N GLU A 47 -11.11 -2.88 7.67
CA GLU A 47 -9.85 -2.20 8.04
C GLU A 47 -9.26 -1.40 6.86
N TYR A 48 -9.34 -1.91 5.63
CA TYR A 48 -8.86 -1.22 4.45
C TYR A 48 -9.70 0.02 4.11
N GLU A 49 -11.02 -0.07 4.20
CA GLU A 49 -11.93 1.06 3.99
C GLU A 49 -11.70 2.16 5.02
N GLU A 50 -11.56 1.79 6.30
CA GLU A 50 -11.22 2.73 7.38
C GLU A 50 -9.90 3.46 7.11
N ASN A 51 -8.86 2.74 6.70
CA ASN A 51 -7.56 3.34 6.38
C ASN A 51 -7.63 4.23 5.12
N SER A 52 -8.48 3.88 4.15
CA SER A 52 -8.70 4.65 2.93
C SER A 52 -9.40 6.00 3.19
N LEU A 53 -10.14 6.12 4.29
CA LEU A 53 -10.73 7.40 4.71
C LEU A 53 -9.67 8.44 5.05
N LEU A 54 -8.52 8.03 5.61
CA LEU A 54 -7.42 8.97 5.91
C LEU A 54 -6.85 9.59 4.63
N LEU A 55 -6.73 8.80 3.56
CA LEU A 55 -6.28 9.29 2.26
C LEU A 55 -7.27 10.32 1.70
N LYS A 56 -8.57 10.02 1.74
CA LYS A 56 -9.65 10.94 1.32
C LYS A 56 -9.66 12.24 2.13
N GLN A 57 -9.43 12.16 3.45
CA GLN A 57 -9.32 13.34 4.29
C GLN A 57 -8.12 14.20 3.92
N SER A 58 -6.98 13.59 3.54
CA SER A 58 -5.79 14.35 3.13
C SER A 58 -6.00 15.10 1.80
N ILE A 59 -6.81 14.55 0.89
CA ILE A 59 -7.19 15.21 -0.38
C ILE A 59 -7.97 16.51 -0.08
N GLN A 60 -8.92 16.45 0.86
CA GLN A 60 -9.82 17.58 1.15
C GLN A 60 -9.27 18.57 2.18
N GLY A 61 -8.38 18.13 3.07
CA GLY A 61 -7.95 18.87 4.26
C GLY A 61 -6.45 19.19 4.34
N SER A 62 -5.64 18.81 3.34
CA SER A 62 -4.20 19.11 3.36
C SER A 62 -3.94 20.61 3.22
N ARG A 63 -3.02 21.12 4.06
CA ARG A 63 -2.51 22.50 3.96
C ARG A 63 -1.54 22.72 2.80
N SER A 64 -1.03 21.63 2.22
CA SER A 64 -0.11 21.65 1.07
C SER A 64 -0.84 21.13 -0.17
N PRO A 65 -0.98 21.96 -1.24
CA PRO A 65 -1.59 21.53 -2.49
C PRO A 65 -0.87 20.32 -3.11
N ALA A 66 0.46 20.27 -3.04
CA ALA A 66 1.24 19.15 -3.56
C ALA A 66 0.94 17.84 -2.82
N VAL A 67 0.72 17.89 -1.50
CA VAL A 67 0.34 16.69 -0.72
C VAL A 67 -1.09 16.25 -1.05
N ALA A 68 -2.01 17.18 -1.28
CA ALA A 68 -3.37 16.85 -1.71
C ALA A 68 -3.36 16.17 -3.09
N GLU A 69 -2.56 16.68 -4.03
CA GLU A 69 -2.41 16.10 -5.37
C GLU A 69 -1.80 14.70 -5.34
N LEU A 70 -0.73 14.49 -4.54
CA LEU A 70 -0.15 13.16 -4.33
C LEU A 70 -1.18 12.18 -3.76
N ALA A 71 -1.99 12.61 -2.79
CA ALA A 71 -3.04 11.78 -2.22
C ALA A 71 -4.15 11.45 -3.23
N GLN A 72 -4.52 12.40 -4.09
CA GLN A 72 -5.49 12.20 -5.15
C GLN A 72 -4.99 11.15 -6.16
N VAL A 73 -3.75 11.28 -6.63
CA VAL A 73 -3.14 10.33 -7.56
C VAL A 73 -3.07 8.93 -6.96
N GLN A 74 -2.68 8.82 -5.68
CA GLN A 74 -2.66 7.54 -4.97
C GLN A 74 -4.07 6.92 -4.90
N TRP A 75 -5.08 7.72 -4.58
CA TRP A 75 -6.46 7.27 -4.47
C TRP A 75 -7.01 6.76 -5.82
N GLU A 76 -6.79 7.52 -6.89
CA GLU A 76 -7.19 7.17 -8.25
C GLU A 76 -6.54 5.87 -8.73
N TYR A 77 -5.23 5.72 -8.46
CA TYR A 77 -4.51 4.50 -8.79
C TYR A 77 -5.12 3.28 -8.08
N MET A 78 -5.34 3.36 -6.77
CA MET A 78 -5.89 2.25 -5.98
C MET A 78 -7.29 1.86 -6.47
N HIS A 79 -8.17 2.83 -6.73
CA HIS A 79 -9.52 2.54 -7.23
C HIS A 79 -9.50 1.94 -8.64
N LYS A 80 -8.68 2.49 -9.53
CA LYS A 80 -8.57 1.98 -10.91
C LYS A 80 -8.04 0.55 -10.95
N VAL A 81 -7.09 0.21 -10.07
CA VAL A 81 -6.59 -1.16 -9.92
C VAL A 81 -7.71 -2.06 -9.42
N GLU A 82 -8.40 -1.70 -8.33
CA GLU A 82 -9.53 -2.48 -7.81
C GLU A 82 -10.62 -2.75 -8.86
N ASP A 83 -11.00 -1.73 -9.63
CA ASP A 83 -12.03 -1.84 -10.67
C ASP A 83 -11.58 -2.79 -11.79
N LEU A 84 -10.34 -2.63 -12.27
CA LEU A 84 -9.77 -3.49 -13.30
C LEU A 84 -9.79 -4.96 -12.86
N LEU A 85 -9.53 -5.21 -11.58
CA LEU A 85 -9.47 -6.54 -11.01
C LEU A 85 -10.86 -7.14 -10.78
N LYS A 86 -11.84 -6.34 -10.31
CA LYS A 86 -13.23 -6.79 -10.16
C LYS A 86 -13.89 -7.08 -11.50
N GLU A 87 -13.65 -6.25 -12.52
CA GLU A 87 -14.36 -6.32 -13.80
C GLU A 87 -13.72 -7.28 -14.81
N LYS A 88 -12.38 -7.37 -14.83
CA LYS A 88 -11.68 -8.02 -15.95
C LYS A 88 -10.98 -9.32 -15.61
N ALA A 89 -10.75 -9.62 -14.33
CA ALA A 89 -10.04 -10.84 -13.95
C ALA A 89 -10.78 -12.09 -14.47
N GLU A 90 -12.11 -12.18 -14.32
CA GLU A 90 -12.88 -13.35 -14.79
C GLU A 90 -12.82 -13.58 -16.32
N GLN A 91 -12.59 -12.54 -17.12
CA GLN A 91 -12.64 -12.62 -18.58
C GLN A 91 -11.33 -13.11 -19.21
N PHE A 92 -10.20 -12.98 -18.50
CA PHE A 92 -8.87 -13.27 -19.05
C PHE A 92 -8.36 -14.68 -18.75
N PHE A 93 -8.95 -15.39 -17.80
CA PHE A 93 -8.47 -16.70 -17.35
C PHE A 93 -9.31 -17.88 -17.83
N HIS A 94 -10.40 -17.65 -18.59
CA HIS A 94 -11.26 -18.75 -19.02
C HIS A 94 -10.60 -19.63 -20.10
N CYS A 95 -10.44 -20.91 -19.80
CA CYS A 95 -10.01 -21.95 -20.74
C CYS A 95 -11.10 -23.02 -20.87
N GLU A 96 -11.30 -23.58 -22.08
CA GLU A 96 -12.31 -24.64 -22.28
C GLU A 96 -12.03 -25.92 -21.47
N ALA A 97 -10.81 -26.06 -20.92
CA ALA A 97 -10.36 -27.21 -20.15
C ALA A 97 -10.53 -27.05 -18.63
N THR A 98 -10.90 -25.87 -18.13
CA THR A 98 -11.02 -25.57 -16.70
C THR A 98 -12.46 -25.21 -16.33
N SER A 99 -12.82 -25.49 -15.09
CA SER A 99 -14.10 -25.01 -14.55
C SER A 99 -14.04 -23.51 -14.24
N LYS A 100 -15.20 -22.86 -14.24
CA LYS A 100 -15.29 -21.42 -13.91
C LYS A 100 -14.75 -21.13 -12.51
N GLU A 101 -14.95 -22.04 -11.56
CA GLU A 101 -14.46 -21.92 -10.20
C GLU A 101 -12.93 -21.99 -10.12
N GLU A 102 -12.29 -22.83 -10.94
CA GLU A 102 -10.82 -22.91 -11.04
C GLU A 102 -10.25 -21.62 -11.63
N ASP A 103 -10.85 -21.11 -12.70
CA ASP A 103 -10.42 -19.84 -13.31
C ASP A 103 -10.52 -18.67 -12.32
N GLN A 104 -11.60 -18.62 -11.53
CA GLN A 104 -11.77 -17.60 -10.48
C GLN A 104 -10.72 -17.72 -9.37
N ALA A 105 -10.37 -18.95 -8.98
CA ALA A 105 -9.34 -19.17 -7.96
C ALA A 105 -7.93 -18.80 -8.45
N GLU A 106 -7.61 -19.12 -9.72
CA GLU A 106 -6.35 -18.72 -10.36
C GLU A 106 -6.25 -17.20 -10.49
N ALA A 107 -7.31 -16.55 -10.98
CA ALA A 107 -7.40 -15.10 -11.08
C ALA A 107 -7.16 -14.41 -9.72
N ALA A 108 -7.79 -14.92 -8.66
CA ALA A 108 -7.62 -14.39 -7.30
C ALA A 108 -6.18 -14.58 -6.78
N SER A 109 -5.53 -15.68 -7.15
CA SER A 109 -4.15 -15.98 -6.75
C SER A 109 -3.15 -15.03 -7.44
N LEU A 110 -3.29 -14.84 -8.75
CA LEU A 110 -2.49 -13.88 -9.51
C LEU A 110 -2.70 -12.44 -9.04
N TYR A 111 -3.92 -12.09 -8.63
CA TYR A 111 -4.18 -10.80 -8.02
C TYR A 111 -3.42 -10.64 -6.70
N ALA A 112 -3.49 -11.64 -5.82
CA ALA A 112 -2.77 -11.60 -4.55
C ALA A 112 -1.26 -11.44 -4.76
N GLU A 113 -0.68 -12.14 -5.75
CA GLU A 113 0.72 -12.00 -6.16
C GLU A 113 1.04 -10.57 -6.62
N TYR A 114 0.26 -10.03 -7.57
CA TYR A 114 0.42 -8.66 -8.04
C TYR A 114 0.37 -7.62 -6.91
N ALA A 115 -0.57 -7.77 -5.97
CA ALA A 115 -0.70 -6.85 -4.84
C ALA A 115 0.53 -6.90 -3.91
N MET A 116 1.12 -8.08 -3.69
CA MET A 116 2.35 -8.23 -2.91
C MET A 116 3.58 -7.66 -3.63
N ASP A 117 3.68 -7.88 -4.94
CA ASP A 117 4.74 -7.29 -5.76
C ASP A 117 4.65 -5.76 -5.78
N PHE A 118 3.45 -5.22 -5.92
CA PHE A 118 3.22 -3.77 -5.84
C PHE A 118 3.62 -3.21 -4.48
N ALA A 119 3.24 -3.87 -3.37
CA ALA A 119 3.67 -3.46 -2.03
C ALA A 119 5.20 -3.45 -1.91
N THR A 120 5.88 -4.45 -2.49
CA THR A 120 7.34 -4.52 -2.52
C THR A 120 7.97 -3.38 -3.31
N GLN A 121 7.41 -3.08 -4.49
CA GLN A 121 7.85 -1.94 -5.32
C GLN A 121 7.62 -0.60 -4.61
N ALA A 122 6.48 -0.43 -3.92
CA ALA A 122 6.18 0.78 -3.16
C ALA A 122 7.18 1.00 -2.01
N MET A 123 7.62 -0.07 -1.33
CA MET A 123 8.69 0.03 -0.32
C MET A 123 10.03 0.48 -0.93
N GLN A 124 10.39 -0.04 -2.11
CA GLN A 124 11.60 0.38 -2.82
C GLN A 124 11.52 1.84 -3.26
N TYR A 125 10.36 2.28 -3.75
CA TYR A 125 10.13 3.68 -4.08
C TYR A 125 10.22 4.59 -2.86
N ALA A 126 9.65 4.18 -1.72
CA ALA A 126 9.75 4.91 -0.46
C ALA A 126 11.21 5.11 -0.01
N LEU A 127 12.07 4.10 -0.20
CA LEU A 127 13.51 4.22 0.07
C LEU A 127 14.16 5.29 -0.80
N ILE A 128 13.88 5.29 -2.11
CA ILE A 128 14.44 6.29 -3.05
C ILE A 128 14.06 7.71 -2.61
N VAL A 129 12.78 7.93 -2.30
CA VAL A 129 12.28 9.26 -1.89
C VAL A 129 12.85 9.68 -0.54
N ALA A 130 12.97 8.75 0.42
CA ALA A 130 13.56 9.03 1.73
C ALA A 130 15.03 9.44 1.59
N LEU A 131 15.82 8.72 0.78
CA LEU A 131 17.22 9.06 0.52
C LEU A 131 17.36 10.43 -0.16
N ALA A 132 16.51 10.73 -1.14
CA ALA A 132 16.49 12.04 -1.79
C ALA A 132 16.18 13.17 -0.78
N ALA A 133 15.23 12.94 0.13
CA ALA A 133 14.89 13.91 1.18
C ALA A 133 16.06 14.12 2.16
N MET A 134 16.78 13.04 2.54
CA MET A 134 17.96 13.13 3.40
C MET A 134 19.09 13.93 2.74
N ASP A 135 19.34 13.70 1.45
CA ASP A 135 20.36 14.44 0.68
C ASP A 135 20.05 15.94 0.60
N LEU A 136 18.81 16.30 0.24
CA LEU A 136 18.37 17.69 0.19
C LEU A 136 18.46 18.37 1.57
N GLN A 137 18.13 17.65 2.64
CA GLN A 137 18.26 18.19 3.98
C GLN A 137 19.72 18.46 4.36
N ARG A 138 20.62 17.50 4.12
CA ARG A 138 22.05 17.67 4.41
C ARG A 138 22.63 18.85 3.64
N ASN A 139 22.33 18.95 2.34
CA ASN A 139 22.74 20.09 1.51
C ASN A 139 22.22 21.44 2.05
N ALA A 140 21.03 21.46 2.66
CA ALA A 140 20.47 22.68 3.25
C ALA A 140 21.12 23.04 4.60
N GLU A 141 21.55 22.04 5.38
CA GLU A 141 22.26 22.22 6.65
C GLU A 141 23.69 22.74 6.40
N GLU A 142 24.43 22.12 5.46
CA GLU A 142 25.78 22.56 5.06
C GLU A 142 25.80 24.02 4.60
N LYS A 143 24.84 24.42 3.76
CA LYS A 143 24.70 25.81 3.31
C LYS A 143 24.39 26.80 4.43
N LYS A 144 23.69 26.38 5.49
CA LYS A 144 23.41 27.24 6.65
C LYS A 144 24.65 27.42 7.53
N GLU A 145 25.45 26.36 7.68
CA GLU A 145 26.71 26.41 8.42
C GLU A 145 27.74 27.33 7.72
N GLU A 146 27.84 27.27 6.38
CA GLU A 146 28.68 28.17 5.60
C GLU A 146 28.26 29.65 5.66
N GLN A 147 27.01 29.93 6.00
CA GLN A 147 26.43 31.29 6.07
C GLN A 147 26.41 31.87 7.49
N THR A 148 26.85 31.11 8.50
CA THR A 148 26.93 31.57 9.89
C THR A 148 28.40 31.92 10.20
N PRO A 149 28.75 33.21 10.40
CA PRO A 149 30.14 33.68 10.54
C PRO A 149 30.83 33.23 11.85
#